data_AF-A0A2D4NK64-F1
#
_entry.id   AF-A0A2D4NK64-F1
#
_cell.length_a   1.000
_cell.length_b   1.000
_cell.length_c   1.000
_cell.angle_alpha   90.00
_cell.angle_beta   90.00
_cell.angle_gamma   90.00
#
_symmetry.space_group_name_H-M   'P 1'
#
loop_
_entity.id
_entity.type
_entity.pdbx_description
1 polymer ?
#
loop_
_entity_poly.entity_id
_entity_poly.type
_entity_poly.pdbx_seq_one_letter_code
_entity_poly.pdbx_strand_id
1 'polypeptide(L)'
;EYTSDDMNVAPGDRVWVRGWFPILFELSCIINRCKLDVRTRGLTVMFEIMKSYGQTFEKHWWQDLFRIVFRIFDNMKLPELQTEKSEWMTTTCNHALYAICDVFTQFYEALNEILLADIFTQLHWCVKQDNEQLARSGTNCLESLVILNGQKFSPEVWDQTCNCMLEIFKTTIPHVLLTWRPAGMEDDSSEKHLEVDLDRQSLSSKNASE
;
A
#
# COMPACT_ATOMS: atom_id res chain seq x y z
N GLU A 1 29.90 -21.57 29.24
CA GLU A 1 30.42 -20.23 28.93
C GLU A 1 29.24 -19.27 28.89
N TYR A 2 29.10 -18.42 29.91
CA TYR A 2 28.09 -17.38 29.95
C TYR A 2 28.71 -16.14 29.28
N THR A 3 28.21 -15.79 28.10
CA THR A 3 28.75 -14.73 27.24
C THR A 3 28.67 -13.38 27.94
N SER A 4 29.84 -12.75 28.14
CA SER A 4 30.02 -11.44 28.78
C SER A 4 29.47 -10.26 27.98
N ASP A 5 28.92 -10.50 26.78
CA ASP A 5 28.31 -9.46 25.94
C ASP A 5 26.89 -9.05 26.43
N ASP A 6 26.33 -9.78 27.40
CA ASP A 6 24.94 -9.64 27.87
C ASP A 6 24.66 -8.40 28.72
N MET A 7 25.70 -7.75 29.25
CA MET A 7 25.53 -6.63 30.19
C MET A 7 25.35 -5.28 29.50
N ASN A 8 25.58 -5.19 28.18
CA ASN A 8 25.48 -3.94 27.43
C ASN A 8 24.11 -3.69 26.77
N VAL A 9 23.18 -4.64 26.84
CA VAL A 9 21.83 -4.49 26.29
C VAL A 9 20.88 -4.04 27.41
N ALA A 10 20.15 -2.95 27.15
CA ALA A 10 19.16 -2.42 28.08
C ALA A 10 18.19 -3.54 28.51
N PRO A 11 17.74 -3.58 29.77
CA PRO A 11 16.90 -4.68 30.26
C PRO A 11 15.65 -4.93 29.41
N GLY A 12 15.02 -3.86 28.89
CA GLY A 12 13.89 -3.95 27.96
C GLY A 12 14.27 -4.69 26.67
N ASP A 13 15.34 -4.27 26.01
CA ASP A 13 15.78 -4.87 24.74
C ASP A 13 16.16 -6.35 24.85
N ARG A 14 16.51 -6.85 26.04
CA ARG A 14 16.71 -8.29 26.25
C ARG A 14 15.42 -9.07 26.05
N VAL A 15 14.27 -8.53 26.50
CA VAL A 15 12.96 -9.17 26.33
C VAL A 15 12.60 -9.24 24.85
N TRP A 16 12.90 -8.18 24.09
CA TRP A 16 12.73 -8.20 22.64
C TRP A 16 13.64 -9.22 21.96
N VAL A 17 14.95 -9.09 22.13
CA VAL A 17 15.93 -9.91 21.40
C VAL A 17 15.86 -11.39 21.76
N ARG A 18 15.55 -11.73 23.02
CA ARG A 18 15.52 -13.12 23.50
C ARG A 18 14.13 -13.74 23.61
N GLY A 19 13.10 -12.91 23.70
CA GLY A 19 11.71 -13.36 23.87
C GLY A 19 10.91 -13.17 22.60
N TRP A 20 10.51 -11.93 22.32
CA TRP A 20 9.54 -11.65 21.25
C TRP A 20 10.11 -11.83 19.85
N PHE A 21 11.30 -11.29 19.58
CA PHE A 21 11.89 -11.28 18.24
C PHE A 21 12.09 -12.69 17.67
N PRO A 22 12.66 -13.69 18.39
CA PRO A 22 12.79 -15.05 17.86
C PRO A 22 11.45 -15.69 17.50
N ILE A 23 10.41 -15.48 18.33
CA ILE A 23 9.07 -16.03 18.09
C ILE A 23 8.45 -15.41 16.83
N LEU A 24 8.48 -14.08 16.73
CA LEU A 24 7.89 -13.33 15.62
C LEU A 24 8.66 -13.58 14.31
N PHE A 25 9.98 -13.72 14.39
CA PHE A 25 10.83 -14.06 13.26
C PHE A 25 10.52 -15.47 12.73
N GLU A 26 10.38 -16.46 13.61
CA GLU A 26 10.06 -17.82 13.17
C GLU A 26 8.64 -17.91 12.62
N LEU A 27 7.67 -17.21 13.22
CA LEU A 27 6.32 -17.08 12.64
C LEU A 27 6.37 -16.47 11.23
N SER A 28 7.20 -15.44 11.01
CA SER A 28 7.44 -14.89 9.68
C SER A 28 8.02 -15.94 8.72
N CYS A 29 8.98 -16.76 9.17
CA CYS A 29 9.52 -17.86 8.37
C CYS A 29 8.44 -18.88 7.98
N ILE A 30 7.57 -19.26 8.92
CA ILE A 30 6.44 -20.16 8.69
C ILE A 30 5.47 -19.55 7.66
N ILE A 31 5.11 -18.27 7.82
CA ILE A 31 4.21 -17.57 6.90
C ILE A 31 4.78 -17.58 5.48
N ASN A 32 6.08 -17.34 5.33
CA ASN A 32 6.73 -17.23 4.03
C ASN A 32 7.06 -18.57 3.36
N ARG A 33 7.15 -19.69 4.10
CA ARG A 33 7.67 -20.96 3.56
C ARG A 33 6.67 -22.11 3.56
N CYS A 34 5.60 -22.02 4.36
CA CYS A 34 4.65 -23.11 4.51
C CYS A 34 3.42 -22.98 3.59
N LYS A 35 2.66 -24.07 3.49
CA LYS A 35 1.41 -24.15 2.71
C LYS A 35 0.32 -23.23 3.29
N LEU A 36 -0.69 -22.94 2.47
CA LEU A 36 -1.81 -22.02 2.76
C LEU A 36 -2.39 -22.15 4.19
N ASP A 37 -2.78 -23.36 4.60
CA ASP A 37 -3.39 -23.59 5.92
C ASP A 37 -2.44 -23.23 7.07
N VAL A 38 -1.15 -23.52 6.91
CA VAL A 38 -0.15 -23.27 7.96
C VAL A 38 0.19 -21.78 8.02
N ARG A 39 0.40 -21.13 6.87
CA ARG A 39 0.73 -19.70 6.83
C ARG A 39 -0.42 -18.82 7.34
N THR A 40 -1.67 -19.15 7.03
CA THR A 40 -2.84 -18.39 7.53
C THR A 40 -3.01 -18.53 9.04
N ARG A 41 -2.75 -19.71 9.61
CA ARG A 41 -2.69 -19.89 11.07
C ARG A 41 -1.52 -19.14 11.71
N GLY A 42 -0.35 -19.16 11.06
CA GLY A 42 0.82 -18.38 11.48
C GLY A 42 0.53 -16.89 11.54
N LEU A 43 -0.16 -16.33 10.54
CA LEU A 43 -0.64 -14.95 10.55
C LEU A 43 -1.54 -14.67 11.75
N THR A 44 -2.56 -15.51 11.96
CA THR A 44 -3.47 -15.34 13.11
C THR A 44 -2.71 -15.31 14.42
N VAL A 45 -1.79 -16.25 14.65
CA VAL A 45 -0.99 -16.28 15.89
C VAL A 45 -0.12 -15.03 16.02
N MET A 46 0.56 -14.61 14.95
CA MET A 46 1.41 -13.41 14.97
C MET A 46 0.61 -12.15 15.33
N PHE A 47 -0.54 -11.94 14.71
CA PHE A 47 -1.37 -10.77 14.99
C PHE A 47 -2.11 -10.87 16.33
N GLU A 48 -2.49 -12.06 16.79
CA GLU A 48 -3.02 -12.27 18.15
C GLU A 48 -2.00 -11.90 19.23
N ILE A 49 -0.71 -12.24 19.02
CA ILE A 49 0.38 -11.80 19.91
C ILE A 49 0.44 -10.27 19.93
N MET A 50 0.40 -9.62 18.76
CA MET A 50 0.43 -8.15 18.67
C MET A 50 -0.77 -7.53 19.38
N LYS A 51 -1.99 -8.04 19.16
CA LYS A 51 -3.22 -7.54 19.79
C LYS A 51 -3.22 -7.74 21.31
N SER A 52 -2.70 -8.88 21.79
CA SER A 52 -2.72 -9.26 23.20
C SER A 52 -1.61 -8.60 24.03
N TYR A 53 -0.39 -8.51 23.48
CA TYR A 53 0.80 -8.08 24.21
C TYR A 53 1.37 -6.75 23.72
N GLY A 54 0.81 -6.15 22.68
CA GLY A 54 1.32 -4.92 22.08
C GLY A 54 1.42 -3.72 23.03
N GLN A 55 0.65 -3.70 24.13
CA GLN A 55 0.78 -2.67 25.18
C GLN A 55 2.13 -2.74 25.92
N THR A 56 2.82 -3.88 25.85
CA THR A 56 4.14 -4.09 26.46
C THR A 56 5.29 -3.74 25.52
N PHE A 57 5.00 -3.40 24.26
CA PHE A 57 6.02 -3.17 23.24
C PHE A 57 6.49 -1.72 23.23
N GLU A 58 7.80 -1.53 23.10
CA GLU A 58 8.39 -0.21 22.91
C GLU A 58 8.27 0.26 21.45
N LYS A 59 8.38 1.58 21.21
CA LYS A 59 8.20 2.17 19.87
C LYS A 59 9.14 1.56 18.83
N HIS A 60 10.42 1.31 19.16
CA HIS A 60 11.37 0.72 18.22
C HIS A 60 11.10 -0.77 17.96
N TRP A 61 10.52 -1.50 18.91
CA TRP A 61 10.12 -2.90 18.68
C TRP A 61 8.99 -2.99 17.67
N TRP A 62 8.04 -2.04 17.73
CA TRP A 62 7.00 -1.94 16.71
C TRP A 62 7.59 -1.71 15.31
N GLN A 63 8.57 -0.82 15.17
CA GLN A 63 9.25 -0.60 13.89
C GLN A 63 9.92 -1.88 13.37
N ASP A 64 10.67 -2.58 14.22
CA ASP A 64 11.32 -3.84 13.84
C ASP A 64 10.30 -4.93 13.48
N LEU A 65 9.20 -5.02 14.22
CA LEU A 65 8.12 -5.95 13.93
C LEU A 65 7.48 -5.65 12.59
N PHE A 66 7.05 -4.41 12.35
CA PHE A 66 6.38 -4.05 11.12
C PHE A 66 7.30 -4.17 9.89
N ARG A 67 8.62 -4.00 10.03
CA ARG A 67 9.59 -4.38 8.98
C ARG A 67 9.50 -5.86 8.61
N ILE A 68 9.27 -6.74 9.57
CA ILE A 68 9.07 -8.19 9.33
C ILE A 68 7.68 -8.46 8.74
N VAL A 69 6.66 -7.72 9.18
CA VAL A 69 5.28 -7.89 8.68
C VAL A 69 5.15 -7.40 7.23
N PHE A 70 5.66 -6.23 6.88
CA PHE A 70 5.57 -5.71 5.51
C PHE A 70 6.29 -6.59 4.48
N ARG A 71 7.30 -7.35 4.92
CA ARG A 71 7.97 -8.37 4.08
C ARG A 71 7.04 -9.47 3.55
N ILE A 72 5.83 -9.62 4.09
CA ILE A 72 4.78 -10.52 3.56
C ILE A 72 4.31 -10.08 2.17
N PHE A 73 4.40 -8.78 1.87
CA PHE A 73 3.98 -8.18 0.60
C PHE A 73 5.12 -8.07 -0.42
N ASP A 74 6.33 -8.57 -0.10
CA ASP A 74 7.47 -8.55 -1.01
C ASP A 74 7.20 -9.44 -2.23
N ASN A 75 6.82 -8.82 -3.35
CA ASN A 75 6.51 -9.50 -4.61
C ASN A 75 7.65 -10.38 -5.16
N MET A 76 8.91 -10.08 -4.83
CA MET A 76 10.08 -10.85 -5.28
C MET A 76 10.14 -12.26 -4.66
N LYS A 77 9.37 -12.54 -3.61
CA LYS A 77 9.33 -13.86 -2.96
C LYS A 77 8.29 -14.78 -3.55
N LEU A 78 7.45 -14.30 -4.45
CA LEU A 78 6.35 -15.07 -4.99
C LEU A 78 6.85 -16.03 -6.07
N PRO A 79 6.34 -17.27 -6.09
CA PRO A 79 6.68 -18.22 -7.12
C PRO A 79 6.41 -17.64 -8.51
N GLU A 80 7.23 -18.00 -9.49
CA GLU A 80 7.07 -17.58 -10.88
C GLU A 80 5.70 -17.98 -11.46
N LEU A 81 5.06 -18.99 -10.87
CA LEU A 81 3.74 -19.45 -11.26
C LEU A 81 2.65 -18.45 -10.84
N GLN A 82 1.97 -17.89 -11.84
CA GLN A 82 0.90 -16.89 -11.64
C GLN A 82 -0.23 -17.35 -10.71
N THR A 83 -0.54 -18.65 -10.69
CA THR A 83 -1.57 -19.21 -9.81
C THR A 83 -1.20 -19.11 -8.34
N GLU A 84 0.04 -19.45 -7.99
CA GLU A 84 0.53 -19.36 -6.60
C GLU A 84 0.67 -17.91 -6.17
N LYS A 85 1.11 -17.03 -7.08
CA LYS A 85 1.10 -15.57 -6.86
C LYS A 85 -0.31 -15.07 -6.56
N SER A 86 -1.31 -15.47 -7.36
CA SER A 86 -2.70 -15.06 -7.16
C SER A 86 -3.26 -15.58 -5.84
N GLU A 87 -3.01 -16.85 -5.50
CA GLU A 87 -3.42 -17.44 -4.22
C GLU A 87 -2.82 -16.68 -3.04
N TRP A 88 -1.53 -16.37 -3.09
CA TRP A 88 -0.88 -15.60 -2.03
C TRP A 88 -1.51 -14.22 -1.84
N MET A 89 -1.78 -13.51 -2.94
CA MET A 89 -2.38 -12.18 -2.90
C MET A 89 -3.80 -12.19 -2.33
N THR A 90 -4.65 -13.13 -2.75
CA THR A 90 -6.05 -13.22 -2.30
C THR A 90 -6.21 -13.77 -0.89
N THR A 91 -5.26 -14.57 -0.41
CA THR A 91 -5.34 -15.21 0.90
C THR A 91 -4.45 -14.53 1.94
N THR A 92 -3.14 -14.50 1.69
CA THR A 92 -2.13 -14.21 2.72
C THR A 92 -1.90 -12.72 2.84
N CYS A 93 -1.68 -12.02 1.71
CA CYS A 93 -1.63 -10.56 1.70
C CYS A 93 -2.95 -9.96 2.17
N ASN A 94 -4.08 -10.48 1.68
CA ASN A 94 -5.39 -10.00 2.07
C ASN A 94 -5.62 -10.09 3.59
N HIS A 95 -5.36 -11.25 4.19
CA HIS A 95 -5.48 -11.44 5.65
C HIS A 95 -4.51 -10.51 6.40
N ALA A 96 -3.25 -10.47 5.99
CA ALA A 96 -2.25 -9.61 6.63
C ALA A 96 -2.65 -8.12 6.58
N LEU A 97 -3.23 -7.65 5.47
CA LEU A 97 -3.60 -6.24 5.28
C LEU A 97 -4.67 -5.79 6.28
N TYR A 98 -5.73 -6.58 6.45
CA TYR A 98 -6.76 -6.30 7.45
C TYR A 98 -6.19 -6.35 8.87
N ALA A 99 -5.40 -7.38 9.18
CA ALA A 99 -4.83 -7.53 10.51
C ALA A 99 -3.84 -6.41 10.87
N ILE A 100 -3.08 -5.90 9.88
CA ILE A 100 -2.24 -4.71 10.02
C ILE A 100 -3.09 -3.49 10.38
N CYS A 101 -4.18 -3.24 9.65
CA CYS A 101 -5.04 -2.08 9.89
C CYS A 101 -5.77 -2.17 11.23
N ASP A 102 -6.15 -3.37 11.66
CA ASP A 102 -6.72 -3.62 12.99
C ASP A 102 -5.72 -3.28 14.10
N VAL A 103 -4.49 -3.81 14.03
CA VAL A 103 -3.46 -3.52 15.03
C VAL A 103 -3.10 -2.04 15.02
N PHE A 104 -2.97 -1.44 13.84
CA PHE A 104 -2.73 -0.01 13.71
C PHE A 104 -3.81 0.82 14.41
N THR A 105 -5.08 0.47 14.19
CA THR A 105 -6.22 1.14 14.81
C THR A 105 -6.24 0.94 16.33
N GLN A 106 -5.98 -0.28 16.80
CA GLN A 106 -5.95 -0.59 18.23
C GLN A 106 -4.86 0.17 18.97
N PHE A 107 -3.68 0.32 18.37
CA PHE A 107 -2.50 0.96 18.96
C PHE A 107 -2.17 2.31 18.30
N TYR A 108 -3.17 3.01 17.77
CA TYR A 108 -2.99 4.25 16.99
C TYR A 108 -2.05 5.25 17.67
N GLU A 109 -2.21 5.51 18.96
CA GLU A 109 -1.38 6.47 19.72
C GLU A 109 0.11 6.10 19.71
N ALA A 110 0.43 4.80 19.73
CA ALA A 110 1.81 4.33 19.71
C ALA A 110 2.37 4.27 18.28
N LEU A 111 1.52 3.99 17.28
CA LEU A 111 1.96 3.63 15.92
C LEU A 111 1.88 4.79 14.92
N ASN A 112 1.03 5.80 15.14
CA ASN A 112 0.81 6.88 14.18
C ASN A 112 2.11 7.63 13.84
N GLU A 113 2.92 7.98 14.83
CA GLU A 113 4.17 8.73 14.62
C GLU A 113 5.24 7.93 13.86
N ILE A 114 5.21 6.60 13.97
CA ILE A 114 6.29 5.73 13.51
C ILE A 114 5.98 4.90 12.27
N LEU A 115 4.70 4.67 11.96
CA LEU A 115 4.28 3.71 10.91
C LEU A 115 3.20 4.24 9.97
N LEU A 116 2.58 5.40 10.25
CA LEU A 116 1.48 5.91 9.42
C LEU A 116 1.85 6.00 7.93
N ALA A 117 3.04 6.53 7.63
CA ALA A 117 3.54 6.64 6.26
C ALA A 117 3.73 5.27 5.58
N ASP A 118 4.22 4.28 6.31
CA ASP A 118 4.39 2.91 5.79
C ASP A 118 3.03 2.25 5.53
N ILE A 119 2.06 2.47 6.41
CA ILE A 119 0.68 1.97 6.24
C ILE A 119 0.05 2.56 4.99
N PHE A 120 0.14 3.88 4.78
CA PHE A 120 -0.38 4.50 3.56
C PHE A 120 0.34 4.02 2.31
N THR A 121 1.66 3.86 2.36
CA THR A 121 2.43 3.30 1.26
C THR A 121 1.96 1.89 0.91
N GLN A 122 1.74 1.05 1.93
CA GLN A 122 1.27 -0.32 1.75
C GLN A 122 -0.16 -0.38 1.21
N LEU A 123 -1.07 0.45 1.71
CA LEU A 123 -2.45 0.54 1.22
C LEU A 123 -2.50 0.99 -0.25
N HIS A 124 -1.76 2.04 -0.59
CA HIS A 124 -1.64 2.51 -1.96
C HIS A 124 -1.04 1.44 -2.88
N TRP A 125 -0.02 0.70 -2.43
CA TRP A 125 0.50 -0.44 -3.18
C TRP A 125 -0.56 -1.53 -3.39
N CYS A 126 -1.35 -1.88 -2.37
CA CYS A 126 -2.40 -2.90 -2.46
C CYS A 126 -3.47 -2.52 -3.50
N VAL A 127 -3.90 -1.25 -3.49
CA VAL A 127 -4.91 -0.75 -4.43
C VAL A 127 -4.42 -0.76 -5.89
N LYS A 128 -3.10 -0.64 -6.10
CA LYS A 128 -2.47 -0.69 -7.43
C LYS A 128 -2.27 -2.10 -7.99
N GLN A 129 -2.55 -3.15 -7.24
CA GLN A 129 -2.33 -4.51 -7.74
C GLN A 129 -3.40 -4.91 -8.77
N ASP A 130 -3.00 -5.68 -9.77
CA ASP A 130 -3.94 -6.25 -10.77
C ASP A 130 -4.95 -7.24 -10.14
N ASN A 131 -4.64 -7.74 -8.94
CA ASN A 131 -5.54 -8.60 -8.19
C ASN A 131 -6.71 -7.77 -7.62
N GLU A 132 -7.88 -7.86 -8.26
CA GLU A 132 -9.06 -7.09 -7.90
C GLU A 132 -9.47 -7.23 -6.42
N GLN A 133 -9.37 -8.44 -5.86
CA GLN A 133 -9.72 -8.68 -4.47
C GLN A 133 -8.79 -7.92 -3.53
N LEU A 134 -7.47 -8.00 -3.75
CA LEU A 134 -6.49 -7.28 -2.93
C LEU A 134 -6.64 -5.76 -3.08
N ALA A 135 -6.91 -5.28 -4.30
CA ALA A 135 -7.15 -3.87 -4.54
C ALA A 135 -8.38 -3.36 -3.79
N ARG A 136 -9.50 -4.11 -3.86
CA ARG A 136 -10.73 -3.83 -3.10
C ARG A 136 -10.48 -3.84 -1.60
N SER A 137 -9.73 -4.81 -1.10
CA SER A 137 -9.39 -4.90 0.32
C SER A 137 -8.50 -3.74 0.77
N GLY A 138 -7.59 -3.25 -0.07
CA GLY A 138 -6.84 -2.02 0.17
C GLY A 138 -7.74 -0.79 0.36
N THR A 139 -8.72 -0.61 -0.54
CA THR A 139 -9.69 0.50 -0.42
C THR A 139 -10.53 0.38 0.85
N ASN A 140 -11.06 -0.81 1.14
CA ASN A 140 -11.87 -1.06 2.34
C ASN A 140 -11.08 -0.84 3.63
N CYS A 141 -9.80 -1.23 3.65
CA CYS A 141 -8.91 -1.01 4.78
C CYS A 141 -8.63 0.48 5.00
N LEU A 142 -8.38 1.23 3.92
CA LEU A 142 -8.18 2.68 4.00
C LEU A 142 -9.44 3.37 4.53
N GLU A 143 -10.62 3.04 4.00
CA GLU A 143 -11.91 3.54 4.48
C GLU A 143 -12.09 3.24 5.98
N SER A 144 -11.90 1.98 6.37
CA SER A 144 -12.07 1.56 7.77
C SER A 144 -11.10 2.27 8.70
N LEU A 145 -9.83 2.42 8.30
CA LEU A 145 -8.81 3.13 9.06
C LEU A 145 -9.21 4.59 9.31
N VAL A 146 -9.76 5.26 8.29
CA VAL A 146 -10.23 6.65 8.40
C VAL A 146 -11.48 6.76 9.25
N ILE A 147 -12.46 5.86 9.09
CA ILE A 147 -13.68 5.86 9.90
C ILE A 147 -13.36 5.64 11.38
N LEU A 148 -12.49 4.69 11.69
CA LEU A 148 -12.20 4.29 13.08
C LEU A 148 -11.25 5.25 13.81
N ASN A 149 -10.33 5.91 13.08
CA ASN A 149 -9.30 6.75 13.70
C ASN A 149 -9.42 8.23 13.36
N GLY A 150 -10.30 8.64 12.44
CA GLY A 150 -10.37 10.00 11.91
C GLY A 150 -10.60 11.09 12.97
N GLN A 151 -11.25 10.75 14.09
CA GLN A 151 -11.43 11.68 15.23
C GLN A 151 -10.12 11.95 15.99
N LYS A 152 -9.13 11.06 15.87
CA LYS A 152 -7.79 11.17 16.49
C LYS A 152 -6.75 11.75 15.54
N PHE A 153 -7.11 12.00 14.28
CA PHE A 153 -6.18 12.52 13.29
C PHE A 153 -5.88 13.99 13.58
N SER A 154 -4.60 14.33 13.60
CA SER A 154 -4.18 15.72 13.56
C SER A 154 -4.43 16.30 12.15
N PRO A 155 -4.42 17.63 11.99
CA PRO A 155 -4.51 18.25 10.66
C PRO A 155 -3.46 17.69 9.67
N GLU A 156 -2.25 17.41 10.15
CA GLU A 156 -1.17 16.88 9.32
C GLU A 156 -1.39 15.42 8.91
N VAL A 157 -1.98 14.60 9.79
CA VAL A 157 -2.40 13.23 9.45
C VAL A 157 -3.55 13.25 8.43
N TRP A 158 -4.48 14.20 8.57
CA TRP A 158 -5.54 14.40 7.58
C TRP A 158 -4.99 14.80 6.21
N ASP A 159 -4.03 15.71 6.14
CA ASP A 159 -3.37 16.09 4.88
C ASP A 159 -2.68 14.88 4.22
N GLN A 160 -1.95 14.08 5.00
CA GLN A 160 -1.34 12.84 4.49
C GLN A 160 -2.39 11.84 3.99
N THR A 161 -3.52 11.71 4.70
CA THR A 161 -4.64 10.84 4.32
C THR A 161 -5.26 11.29 3.00
N CYS A 162 -5.57 12.58 2.86
CA CYS A 162 -6.13 13.17 1.64
C CYS A 162 -5.17 13.03 0.46
N ASN A 163 -3.87 13.25 0.68
CA ASN A 163 -2.85 13.05 -0.34
C ASN A 163 -2.77 11.59 -0.79
N CYS A 164 -2.80 10.64 0.16
CA CYS A 164 -2.83 9.21 -0.16
C CYS A 164 -4.05 8.84 -1.02
N MET A 165 -5.25 9.30 -0.64
CA MET A 165 -6.48 9.09 -1.42
C MET A 165 -6.39 9.70 -2.83
N LEU A 166 -5.85 10.92 -2.94
CA LEU A 166 -5.66 11.59 -4.22
C LEU A 166 -4.72 10.80 -5.14
N GLU A 167 -3.61 10.30 -4.62
CA GLU A 167 -2.66 9.50 -5.40
C GLU A 167 -3.23 8.13 -5.80
N ILE A 168 -3.98 7.47 -4.91
CA ILE A 168 -4.74 6.26 -5.25
C ILE A 168 -5.69 6.56 -6.41
N PHE A 169 -6.46 7.66 -6.33
CA PHE A 169 -7.41 8.01 -7.37
C PHE A 169 -6.70 8.26 -8.70
N LYS A 170 -5.72 9.17 -8.74
CA LYS A 170 -4.95 9.49 -9.95
C LYS A 170 -4.39 8.26 -10.66
N THR A 171 -3.94 7.28 -9.89
CA THR A 171 -3.24 6.12 -10.43
C THR A 171 -4.14 4.95 -10.81
N THR A 172 -5.40 4.98 -10.37
CA THR A 172 -6.42 3.98 -10.70
C THR A 172 -7.49 4.49 -11.67
N ILE A 173 -7.43 5.76 -12.08
CA ILE A 173 -8.32 6.31 -13.10
C ILE A 173 -8.17 5.47 -14.40
N PRO A 174 -9.28 4.94 -14.94
CA PRO A 174 -9.25 4.18 -16.18
C PRO A 174 -9.21 5.13 -17.38
N HIS A 175 -8.07 5.83 -17.57
CA HIS A 175 -7.89 6.85 -18.60
C HIS A 175 -8.31 6.35 -20.00
N VAL A 176 -7.94 5.12 -20.34
CA VAL A 176 -8.26 4.51 -21.64
C VAL A 176 -9.77 4.39 -21.87
N LEU A 177 -10.54 4.03 -20.83
CA LEU A 177 -12.01 3.96 -20.93
C LEU A 177 -12.63 5.35 -21.02
N LEU A 178 -12.06 6.35 -20.35
CA LEU A 178 -12.54 7.74 -20.39
C LEU A 178 -12.25 8.42 -21.74
N THR A 179 -11.16 8.06 -22.40
CA THR A 179 -10.80 8.57 -23.72
C THR A 179 -11.20 7.64 -24.85
N TRP A 180 -11.90 6.54 -24.55
CA TRP A 180 -12.27 5.55 -25.56
C TRP A 180 -13.26 6.15 -26.55
N ARG A 181 -13.01 5.93 -27.84
CA ARG A 181 -13.94 6.25 -28.93
C ARG A 181 -14.18 4.98 -29.77
N PRO A 182 -15.39 4.79 -30.31
CA PRO A 182 -15.67 3.68 -31.23
C PRO A 182 -14.74 3.72 -32.45
N ALA A 183 -14.22 2.57 -32.87
CA ALA A 183 -13.44 2.44 -34.09
C ALA A 183 -14.33 2.87 -35.29
N GLY A 184 -13.95 3.97 -35.96
CA GLY A 184 -14.74 4.63 -37.01
C GLY A 184 -15.04 6.11 -36.75
N MET A 185 -14.70 6.63 -35.56
CA MET A 185 -14.69 8.07 -35.23
C MET A 185 -13.26 8.56 -34.91
N GLU A 186 -12.26 8.06 -35.64
CA GLU A 186 -10.98 8.78 -35.71
C GLU A 186 -11.29 10.13 -36.35
N ASP A 187 -11.03 11.21 -35.60
CA ASP A 187 -11.26 12.57 -36.08
C ASP A 187 -10.68 12.70 -37.49
N ASP A 188 -11.52 13.14 -38.40
CA ASP A 188 -11.16 13.78 -39.65
C ASP A 188 -10.27 14.97 -39.30
N SER A 189 -8.98 14.70 -39.09
CA SER A 189 -7.94 15.68 -38.83
C SER A 189 -7.57 16.47 -40.10
N SER A 190 -8.54 16.62 -41.00
CA SER A 190 -8.54 17.49 -42.17
C SER A 190 -9.06 18.90 -41.85
N GLU A 191 -9.71 19.13 -40.70
CA GLU A 191 -10.28 20.46 -40.36
C GLU A 191 -9.30 21.45 -39.71
N LYS A 192 -7.98 21.18 -39.71
CA LYS A 192 -6.95 22.19 -39.37
C LYS A 192 -6.28 22.84 -40.58
N HIS A 193 -6.78 22.62 -41.80
CA HIS A 193 -6.20 23.22 -43.02
C HIS A 193 -7.09 24.22 -43.76
N LEU A 194 -8.26 24.60 -43.22
CA LEU A 194 -9.19 25.50 -43.92
C LEU A 194 -9.23 26.95 -43.40
N GLU A 195 -8.63 27.25 -42.24
CA GLU A 195 -8.61 28.64 -41.71
C GLU A 195 -7.38 29.47 -42.10
N VAL A 196 -6.34 28.90 -42.71
CA VAL A 196 -5.10 29.66 -43.04
C VAL A 196 -5.12 30.27 -44.46
N ASP A 197 -6.00 29.82 -45.36
CA ASP A 197 -6.01 30.28 -46.76
C ASP A 197 -7.05 31.37 -47.11
N LEU A 198 -7.98 31.70 -46.20
CA LEU A 198 -8.96 32.79 -46.43
C LEU A 198 -8.38 34.20 -46.19
N ASP A 199 -7.32 34.33 -45.38
CA ASP A 199 -6.65 35.63 -45.15
C ASP A 199 -5.52 35.94 -46.14
N ARG A 200 -5.09 34.96 -46.96
CA ARG A 200 -4.02 35.16 -47.95
C ARG A 200 -4.53 35.62 -49.32
N GLN A 201 -5.81 35.40 -49.63
CA GLN A 201 -6.43 35.86 -50.88
C GLN A 201 -7.02 37.29 -50.81
N SER A 202 -7.21 37.85 -49.61
CA SER A 202 -7.72 39.22 -49.44
C SER A 202 -6.66 40.33 -49.59
N LEU A 203 -5.37 39.97 -49.56
CA LEU A 203 -4.24 40.91 -49.69
C LEU A 203 -3.57 40.93 -51.08
N SER A 204 -3.97 40.04 -52.01
CA SER A 204 -3.39 39.97 -53.36
C SER A 204 -4.10 40.82 -54.43
N SER A 205 -5.22 41.48 -54.10
CA SER A 205 -6.05 42.20 -55.09
C SER A 205 -5.92 43.73 -55.05
N LYS A 206 -4.84 44.29 -54.47
CA LYS A 206 -4.64 45.75 -54.43
C LYS A 206 -3.41 46.30 -55.15
N ASN A 207 -2.59 45.47 -55.82
CA ASN A 207 -1.45 45.96 -56.59
C ASN A 207 -1.45 45.40 -58.02
N ALA A 208 -2.38 45.86 -58.85
CA ALA A 208 -2.26 45.87 -60.31
C ALA A 208 -3.33 46.83 -60.90
N SER A 209 -2.91 47.70 -61.83
CA SER A 209 -3.70 48.73 -62.56
C SER A 209 -3.98 50.00 -61.73
N GLU A 210 -3.27 51.11 -61.97
CA GLU A 210 -3.60 52.15 -62.99
C GLU A 210 -5.01 52.74 -62.86
#